data_AF-A0A1R2CFH0-F1
#
_entry.id   AF-A0A1R2CFH0-F1
#
_cell.length_a   1.000
_cell.length_b   1.000
_cell.length_c   1.000
_cell.angle_alpha   90.00
_cell.angle_beta   90.00
_cell.angle_gamma   90.00
#
_symmetry.space_group_name_H-M   'P 1'
#
loop_
_entity.id
_entity.type
_entity.pdbx_description
1 polymer ?
#
loop_
_entity_poly.entity_id
_entity_poly.type
_entity_poly.pdbx_seq_one_letter_code
_entity_poly.pdbx_strand_id
1 'polypeptide(L)'
;MDENIDDILGSKGREIQQAFNELHHNEIKSKVYELKLKMPHLGRCPICTLPVPCKHFNSKSKIPKDHNEEPLLTHTIESFDYTDNLPKIIPEPNKRYFKVRYKGQNTVYNFDYNLRHTSLPNEKRLKHLESIENYRENKIKKEKEKINVLKVEEDCKKKNAENAEIIRQKYLKKQKEKVQEYNENLVSRMEKVKVMIEKDEEKKKIVEERKVRYYEEQKIKLQEYYDKMEMMKKISREKVLDLQEEVVNFKPIKIKQVL
;
A
#
# COMPACT_ATOMS: atom_id res chain seq x y z
N MET A 1 -14.34 27.28 1.86
CA MET A 1 -14.00 26.04 2.60
C MET A 1 -13.49 25.10 1.53
N ASP A 2 -12.18 25.06 1.36
CA ASP A 2 -11.57 24.33 0.27
C ASP A 2 -11.37 22.89 0.73
N GLU A 3 -12.37 22.05 0.44
CA GLU A 3 -12.24 20.61 0.64
C GLU A 3 -11.06 20.12 -0.20
N ASN A 4 -10.10 19.49 0.47
CA ASN A 4 -8.87 19.01 -0.11
C ASN A 4 -9.20 17.96 -1.18
N ILE A 5 -8.74 18.15 -2.42
CA ILE A 5 -9.07 17.31 -3.58
C ILE A 5 -8.79 15.82 -3.30
N ASP A 6 -7.77 15.56 -2.49
CA ASP A 6 -7.39 14.21 -2.07
C ASP A 6 -8.45 13.52 -1.19
N ASP A 7 -9.20 14.27 -0.38
CA ASP A 7 -10.27 13.72 0.46
C ASP A 7 -11.52 13.37 -0.37
N ILE A 8 -11.81 14.17 -1.41
CA ILE A 8 -12.89 13.91 -2.36
C ILE A 8 -12.55 12.69 -3.24
N LEU A 9 -11.31 12.61 -3.74
CA LEU A 9 -10.87 11.44 -4.51
C LEU A 9 -10.81 10.17 -3.65
N GLY A 10 -10.39 10.30 -2.39
CA GLY A 10 -10.37 9.19 -1.43
C GLY A 10 -11.77 8.67 -1.08
N SER A 11 -12.76 9.55 -0.90
CA SER A 11 -14.15 9.15 -0.66
C SER A 11 -14.78 8.49 -1.89
N LYS A 12 -14.58 9.06 -3.09
CA LYS A 12 -15.06 8.47 -4.35
C LYS A 12 -14.41 7.12 -4.65
N GLY A 13 -13.12 6.96 -4.34
CA GLY A 13 -12.44 5.67 -4.47
C GLY A 13 -13.04 4.58 -3.57
N ARG A 14 -13.42 4.93 -2.33
CA ARG A 14 -14.09 4.00 -1.42
C ARG A 14 -15.50 3.63 -1.90
N GLU A 15 -16.26 4.59 -2.41
CA GLU A 15 -17.60 4.35 -2.99
C GLU A 15 -17.53 3.38 -4.17
N ILE A 16 -16.57 3.57 -5.09
CA ILE A 16 -16.38 2.69 -6.25
C ILE A 16 -15.99 1.28 -5.80
N GLN A 17 -15.08 1.16 -4.83
CA GLN A 17 -14.66 -0.14 -4.30
C GLN A 17 -15.83 -0.86 -3.63
N GLN A 18 -16.68 -0.14 -2.90
CA GLN A 18 -17.86 -0.70 -2.27
C GLN A 18 -18.88 -1.18 -3.32
N ALA A 19 -19.18 -0.36 -4.33
CA ALA A 19 -20.06 -0.73 -5.43
C ALA A 19 -19.56 -1.97 -6.18
N PHE A 20 -18.25 -2.08 -6.42
CA PHE A 20 -17.64 -3.26 -7.04
C PHE A 20 -17.80 -4.52 -6.17
N ASN A 21 -17.56 -4.39 -4.86
CA ASN A 21 -17.71 -5.50 -3.93
C ASN A 21 -19.17 -5.98 -3.85
N GLU A 22 -20.14 -5.05 -3.88
CA GLU A 22 -21.57 -5.36 -3.89
C GLU A 22 -21.99 -6.07 -5.19
N LEU A 23 -21.53 -5.60 -6.35
CA LEU A 23 -21.78 -6.28 -7.64
C LEU A 23 -21.20 -7.70 -7.65
N HIS A 24 -19.96 -7.85 -7.20
CA HIS A 24 -19.31 -9.16 -7.12
C HIS A 24 -20.02 -10.11 -6.15
N HIS A 25 -20.49 -9.59 -5.00
CA HIS A 25 -21.27 -10.38 -4.05
C HIS A 25 -22.61 -10.83 -4.66
N ASN A 26 -23.29 -9.95 -5.39
CA ASN A 26 -24.54 -10.28 -6.08
C ASN A 26 -24.34 -11.31 -7.20
N GLU A 27 -23.25 -11.21 -7.96
CA GLU A 27 -22.90 -12.19 -8.99
C GLU A 27 -22.65 -13.57 -8.37
N ILE A 28 -21.85 -13.66 -7.30
CA ILE A 28 -21.62 -14.91 -6.57
C ILE A 28 -22.94 -15.47 -6.05
N LYS A 29 -23.79 -14.63 -5.45
CA LYS A 29 -25.09 -15.05 -4.91
C LYS A 29 -25.97 -15.65 -6.01
N SER A 30 -26.03 -15.00 -7.18
CA SER A 30 -26.76 -15.48 -8.35
C SER A 30 -26.21 -16.83 -8.85
N LYS A 31 -24.88 -16.96 -8.99
CA LYS A 31 -24.25 -18.21 -9.42
C LYS A 31 -24.41 -19.36 -8.42
N VAL A 32 -24.38 -19.07 -7.12
CA VAL A 32 -24.69 -20.06 -6.08
C VAL A 32 -26.14 -20.50 -6.15
N TYR A 33 -27.07 -19.60 -6.44
CA TYR A 33 -28.48 -19.94 -6.65
C TYR A 33 -28.68 -20.83 -7.88
N GLU A 34 -28.11 -20.44 -9.04
CA GLU A 34 -28.10 -21.27 -10.25
C GLU A 34 -27.53 -22.67 -9.98
N LEU A 35 -26.45 -22.76 -9.19
CA LEU A 35 -25.83 -24.03 -8.84
C LEU A 35 -26.77 -24.87 -7.96
N LYS A 36 -27.42 -24.28 -6.95
CA LYS A 36 -28.39 -24.96 -6.09
C LYS A 36 -29.57 -25.51 -6.87
N LEU A 37 -30.04 -24.81 -7.91
CA LEU A 37 -31.07 -25.30 -8.82
C LEU A 37 -30.61 -26.52 -9.65
N LYS A 38 -29.35 -26.53 -10.08
CA LYS A 38 -28.79 -27.64 -10.89
C LYS A 38 -28.43 -28.88 -10.08
N MET A 39 -28.09 -28.74 -8.79
CA MET A 39 -27.64 -29.84 -7.92
C MET A 39 -28.63 -31.02 -7.81
N PRO A 40 -29.96 -30.81 -7.61
CA PRO A 40 -30.95 -31.88 -7.61
C PRO A 40 -30.97 -32.71 -8.89
N HIS A 41 -30.82 -32.08 -10.07
CA HIS A 41 -30.78 -32.77 -11.37
C HIS A 41 -29.54 -33.66 -11.51
N LEU A 42 -28.43 -33.26 -10.89
CA LEU A 42 -27.18 -34.04 -10.85
C LEU A 42 -27.18 -35.12 -9.76
N GLY A 43 -28.27 -35.25 -8.99
CA GLY A 43 -28.38 -36.21 -7.89
C GLY A 43 -27.45 -35.89 -6.71
N ARG A 44 -27.09 -34.62 -6.54
CA ARG A 44 -26.22 -34.10 -5.48
C ARG A 44 -27.03 -33.24 -4.51
N CYS A 45 -26.55 -33.15 -3.27
CA CYS A 45 -27.19 -32.36 -2.23
C CYS A 45 -26.99 -30.85 -2.48
N PRO A 46 -28.05 -30.02 -2.52
CA PRO A 46 -27.91 -28.56 -2.70
C PRO A 46 -27.29 -27.85 -1.49
N ILE A 47 -27.20 -28.50 -0.33
CA ILE A 47 -26.62 -27.93 0.90
C ILE A 47 -25.11 -28.21 0.97
N CYS A 48 -24.69 -29.45 0.72
CA CYS A 48 -23.29 -29.87 0.91
C CYS A 48 -22.60 -30.39 -0.36
N THR A 49 -23.25 -30.30 -1.54
CA THR A 49 -22.74 -30.65 -2.89
C THR A 49 -22.26 -32.09 -3.11
N LEU A 50 -22.27 -32.92 -2.06
CA LEU A 50 -21.96 -34.35 -2.10
C LEU A 50 -23.05 -35.17 -2.82
N PRO A 51 -22.68 -36.30 -3.45
CA PRO A 51 -23.66 -37.25 -3.98
C PRO A 51 -24.50 -37.86 -2.85
N VAL A 52 -25.79 -38.09 -3.12
CA VAL A 52 -26.72 -38.73 -2.17
C VAL A 52 -26.51 -40.25 -2.17
N PRO A 53 -26.53 -40.94 -1.01
CA PRO A 53 -26.91 -40.46 0.32
C PRO A 53 -25.84 -39.60 1.02
N CYS A 54 -26.26 -38.50 1.65
CA CYS A 54 -25.42 -37.64 2.48
C CYS A 54 -26.12 -37.33 3.80
N LYS A 55 -25.45 -36.62 4.72
CA LYS A 55 -26.01 -36.24 6.04
C LYS A 55 -27.36 -35.49 5.96
N HIS A 56 -27.63 -34.81 4.84
CA HIS A 56 -28.85 -34.02 4.64
C HIS A 56 -29.99 -34.79 3.96
N PHE A 57 -29.66 -35.72 3.06
CA PHE A 57 -30.66 -36.48 2.30
C PHE A 57 -30.25 -37.95 2.20
N ASN A 58 -31.14 -38.85 2.63
CA ASN A 58 -30.92 -40.29 2.56
C ASN A 58 -31.27 -40.88 1.18
N SER A 59 -32.07 -40.18 0.36
CA SER A 59 -32.48 -40.63 -0.98
C SER A 59 -32.69 -39.47 -1.94
N LYS A 60 -32.46 -39.69 -3.24
CA LYS A 60 -32.57 -38.65 -4.29
C LYS A 60 -34.00 -38.09 -4.41
N SER A 61 -35.01 -38.90 -4.08
CA SER A 61 -36.42 -38.53 -4.08
C SER A 61 -36.82 -37.51 -3.03
N LYS A 62 -36.02 -37.35 -1.96
CA LYS A 62 -36.28 -36.39 -0.88
C LYS A 62 -35.65 -35.02 -1.11
N ILE A 63 -34.91 -34.83 -2.20
CA ILE A 63 -34.38 -33.52 -2.57
C ILE A 63 -35.53 -32.67 -3.11
N PRO A 64 -35.79 -31.47 -2.56
CA PRO A 64 -36.77 -30.54 -3.12
C PRO A 64 -36.39 -30.19 -4.56
N LYS A 65 -37.31 -30.43 -5.50
CA LYS A 65 -37.14 -30.07 -6.92
C LYS A 65 -37.70 -28.68 -7.22
N ASP A 66 -38.62 -28.22 -6.39
CA ASP A 66 -39.31 -26.95 -6.57
C ASP A 66 -38.68 -25.92 -5.63
N HIS A 67 -37.74 -25.15 -6.16
CA HIS A 67 -37.46 -23.84 -5.59
C HIS A 67 -38.38 -22.85 -6.29
N ASN A 68 -39.33 -22.28 -5.56
CA ASN A 68 -40.13 -21.16 -6.01
C ASN A 68 -39.18 -20.10 -6.60
N GLU A 69 -39.51 -19.64 -7.82
CA GLU A 69 -38.83 -18.56 -8.51
C GLU A 69 -39.00 -17.28 -7.67
N GLU A 70 -38.06 -16.99 -6.77
CA GLU A 70 -37.87 -15.61 -6.35
C GLU A 70 -37.43 -14.82 -7.58
N PRO A 71 -38.00 -13.63 -7.84
CA PRO A 71 -37.70 -12.87 -9.03
C PRO A 71 -36.21 -12.54 -9.02
N LEU A 72 -35.46 -13.23 -9.88
CA LEU A 72 -34.10 -12.88 -10.22
C LEU A 72 -34.14 -11.43 -10.71
N LEU A 73 -33.42 -10.53 -10.03
CA LEU A 73 -33.07 -9.23 -10.59
C LEU A 73 -32.18 -9.47 -11.81
N THR A 74 -32.81 -9.76 -12.94
CA THR A 74 -32.18 -9.90 -14.24
C THR A 74 -31.78 -8.52 -14.74
N HIS A 75 -30.64 -8.01 -14.28
CA HIS A 75 -29.88 -7.02 -15.04
C HIS A 75 -29.00 -7.70 -16.10
N THR A 76 -29.58 -8.68 -16.81
CA THR A 76 -29.01 -9.26 -18.01
C THR A 76 -29.77 -8.69 -19.20
N ILE A 77 -29.04 -7.92 -20.00
CA ILE A 77 -29.41 -7.38 -21.30
C ILE A 77 -30.29 -8.39 -22.05
N GLU A 78 -31.52 -8.00 -22.40
CA GLU A 78 -32.46 -8.84 -23.15
C GLU A 78 -31.80 -9.37 -24.42
N SER A 79 -31.67 -10.69 -24.52
CA SER A 79 -31.31 -11.37 -25.76
C SER A 79 -32.46 -11.20 -26.76
N PHE A 80 -32.30 -10.25 -27.66
CA PHE A 80 -33.21 -9.97 -28.77
C PHE A 80 -33.27 -11.18 -29.71
N ASP A 81 -34.40 -11.90 -29.74
CA ASP A 81 -34.64 -13.04 -30.63
C ASP A 81 -35.22 -12.54 -31.95
N TYR A 82 -34.42 -12.58 -33.02
CA TYR A 82 -34.79 -12.03 -34.34
C TYR A 82 -35.81 -12.89 -35.10
N THR A 83 -36.19 -14.05 -34.56
CA THR A 83 -37.06 -15.02 -35.26
C THR A 83 -38.53 -14.58 -35.36
N ASP A 84 -38.98 -13.66 -34.51
CA ASP A 84 -40.35 -13.12 -34.56
C ASP A 84 -40.58 -12.08 -35.67
N ASN A 85 -39.51 -11.52 -36.26
CA ASN A 85 -39.58 -10.51 -37.33
C ASN A 85 -39.40 -11.07 -38.74
N LEU A 86 -39.27 -12.40 -38.89
CA LEU A 86 -39.18 -13.05 -40.20
C LEU A 86 -40.59 -13.37 -40.71
N PRO A 87 -41.00 -12.89 -41.91
CA PRO A 87 -42.30 -13.26 -42.47
C PRO A 87 -42.35 -14.77 -42.68
N LYS A 88 -43.33 -15.41 -42.03
CA LYS A 88 -43.65 -16.84 -42.21
C LYS A 88 -44.22 -17.05 -43.61
N ILE A 89 -43.35 -17.14 -44.62
CA ILE A 89 -43.75 -17.53 -45.97
C ILE A 89 -44.00 -19.04 -45.93
N ILE A 90 -45.28 -19.42 -45.84
CA ILE A 90 -45.73 -20.79 -46.10
C ILE A 90 -45.41 -21.07 -47.58
N PRO A 91 -44.50 -22.01 -47.92
CA PRO A 91 -44.24 -22.33 -49.30
C PRO A 91 -45.37 -23.26 -49.77
N GLU A 92 -46.38 -22.71 -50.45
CA GLU A 92 -47.25 -23.55 -51.27
C GLU A 92 -46.43 -24.10 -52.44
N PRO A 93 -46.29 -25.43 -52.57
CA PRO A 93 -45.57 -26.02 -53.66
C PRO A 93 -46.51 -26.03 -54.86
N ASN A 94 -46.08 -25.32 -55.91
CA ASN A 94 -46.44 -25.48 -57.31
C ASN A 94 -47.34 -24.40 -57.93
N LYS A 95 -46.70 -23.68 -58.87
CA LYS A 95 -47.25 -22.92 -60.01
C LYS A 95 -47.60 -21.45 -59.74
N ARG A 96 -46.56 -20.65 -59.50
CA ARG A 96 -46.60 -19.20 -59.78
C ARG A 96 -46.45 -18.97 -61.29
N TYR A 97 -47.56 -18.91 -62.00
CA TYR A 97 -47.62 -18.31 -63.33
C TYR A 97 -48.14 -16.88 -63.21
N PHE A 98 -47.75 -16.00 -64.13
CA PHE A 98 -48.40 -14.71 -64.27
C PHE A 98 -48.95 -14.56 -65.70
N LYS A 99 -50.17 -14.05 -65.79
CA LYS A 99 -50.86 -13.78 -67.06
C LYS A 99 -50.74 -12.29 -67.37
N VAL A 100 -50.33 -11.98 -68.59
CA VAL A 100 -50.36 -10.60 -69.10
C VAL A 100 -51.39 -10.53 -70.22
N ARG A 101 -52.30 -9.55 -70.14
CA ARG A 101 -53.22 -9.22 -71.23
C ARG A 101 -52.68 -8.05 -72.01
N TYR A 102 -52.44 -8.25 -73.31
CA TYR A 102 -52.13 -7.15 -74.21
C TYR A 102 -52.83 -7.36 -75.55
N LYS A 103 -53.52 -6.31 -76.03
CA LYS A 103 -54.27 -6.28 -77.31
C LYS A 103 -55.17 -7.51 -77.57
N GLY A 104 -55.90 -7.96 -76.56
CA GLY A 104 -56.89 -9.04 -76.70
C GLY A 104 -56.32 -10.47 -76.71
N GLN A 105 -55.00 -10.64 -76.64
CA GLN A 105 -54.37 -11.95 -76.47
C GLN A 105 -53.98 -12.20 -75.00
N ASN A 106 -54.24 -13.42 -74.52
CA ASN A 106 -53.85 -13.89 -73.19
C ASN A 106 -52.61 -14.78 -73.32
N THR A 107 -51.42 -14.27 -72.98
CA THR A 107 -50.21 -15.09 -72.89
C THR A 107 -49.99 -15.54 -71.44
N VAL A 108 -49.73 -16.84 -71.27
CA VAL A 108 -49.43 -17.45 -69.96
C VAL A 108 -47.95 -17.79 -69.94
N TYR A 109 -47.20 -17.20 -69.02
CA TYR A 109 -45.80 -17.52 -68.81
C TYR A 109 -45.66 -18.50 -67.65
N ASN A 110 -45.14 -19.69 -67.95
CA ASN A 110 -44.82 -20.71 -66.95
C ASN A 110 -43.30 -20.70 -66.69
N PHE A 111 -42.90 -20.56 -65.43
CA PHE A 111 -41.52 -20.76 -65.02
C PHE A 111 -41.28 -22.24 -64.71
N ASP A 112 -40.40 -22.88 -65.48
CA ASP A 112 -39.97 -24.25 -65.21
C ASP A 112 -38.67 -24.23 -64.38
N TYR A 113 -38.77 -24.61 -63.10
CA TYR A 113 -37.61 -24.67 -62.18
C TYR A 113 -36.68 -25.86 -62.45
N ASN A 114 -37.07 -26.81 -63.32
CA ASN A 114 -36.23 -27.94 -63.68
C ASN A 114 -35.18 -27.61 -64.74
N LEU A 115 -35.28 -26.45 -65.42
CA LEU A 115 -34.16 -25.88 -66.16
C LEU A 115 -33.17 -25.26 -65.17
N ARG A 116 -32.41 -26.12 -64.47
CA ARG A 116 -31.12 -25.68 -63.93
C ARG A 116 -30.26 -25.34 -65.14
N HIS A 117 -30.13 -24.06 -65.47
CA HIS A 117 -29.02 -23.57 -66.29
C HIS A 117 -27.72 -23.81 -65.49
N THR A 118 -27.23 -25.04 -65.44
CA THR A 118 -25.89 -25.39 -64.96
C THR A 118 -24.88 -25.03 -66.04
N SER A 119 -24.70 -23.74 -66.32
CA SER A 119 -23.49 -23.21 -66.96
C SER A 119 -23.58 -21.68 -67.08
N LEU A 120 -23.38 -20.97 -65.97
CA LEU A 120 -22.67 -19.69 -66.08
C LEU A 120 -21.15 -20.02 -66.21
N PRO A 121 -20.39 -19.29 -67.03
CA PRO A 121 -19.04 -19.69 -67.44
C PRO A 121 -18.14 -19.90 -66.22
N ASN A 122 -17.47 -21.05 -66.18
CA ASN A 122 -16.61 -21.50 -65.08
C ASN A 122 -15.65 -20.40 -64.58
N GLU A 123 -15.19 -19.52 -65.48
CA GLU A 123 -14.30 -18.41 -65.21
C GLU A 123 -14.91 -17.27 -64.33
N LYS A 124 -16.17 -16.88 -64.55
CA LYS A 124 -16.80 -15.80 -63.75
C LYS A 124 -17.04 -16.24 -62.31
N ARG A 125 -17.40 -17.51 -62.10
CA ARG A 125 -17.56 -18.10 -60.77
C ARG A 125 -16.22 -18.23 -60.05
N LEU A 126 -15.17 -18.63 -60.75
CA LEU A 126 -13.82 -18.73 -60.20
C LEU A 126 -13.31 -17.35 -59.74
N LYS A 127 -13.41 -16.31 -60.58
CA LYS A 127 -13.04 -14.92 -60.23
C LYS A 127 -13.81 -14.39 -59.01
N HIS A 128 -15.07 -14.81 -58.85
CA HIS A 128 -15.85 -14.44 -57.67
C HIS A 128 -15.40 -15.17 -56.39
N LEU A 129 -15.01 -16.44 -56.50
CA LEU A 129 -14.44 -17.17 -55.35
C LEU A 129 -13.08 -16.60 -54.96
N GLU A 130 -12.21 -16.27 -55.92
CA GLU A 130 -10.92 -15.61 -55.69
C GLU A 130 -11.10 -14.26 -54.98
N SER A 131 -12.11 -13.46 -55.34
CA SER A 131 -12.37 -12.18 -54.66
C SER A 131 -12.87 -12.37 -53.22
N ILE A 132 -13.67 -13.41 -52.95
CA ILE A 132 -14.09 -13.77 -51.60
C ILE A 132 -12.89 -14.24 -50.76
N GLU A 133 -11.99 -15.06 -51.32
CA GLU A 133 -10.79 -15.53 -50.64
C GLU A 133 -9.83 -14.38 -50.35
N ASN A 134 -9.53 -13.53 -51.34
CA ASN A 134 -8.73 -12.32 -51.15
C ASN A 134 -9.31 -11.40 -50.07
N TYR A 135 -10.64 -11.24 -50.02
CA TYR A 135 -11.29 -10.46 -48.96
C TYR A 135 -11.09 -11.10 -47.58
N ARG A 136 -11.23 -12.43 -47.46
CA ARG A 136 -11.01 -13.16 -46.20
C ARG A 136 -9.56 -13.06 -45.75
N GLU A 137 -8.60 -13.26 -46.64
CA GLU A 137 -7.17 -13.12 -46.34
C GLU A 137 -6.83 -11.70 -45.88
N ASN A 138 -7.32 -10.68 -46.60
CA ASN A 138 -7.13 -9.28 -46.20
C ASN A 138 -7.78 -8.98 -44.85
N LYS A 139 -8.95 -9.53 -44.55
CA LYS A 139 -9.60 -9.37 -43.23
C LYS A 139 -8.76 -10.03 -42.13
N ILE A 140 -8.28 -11.25 -42.35
CA ILE A 140 -7.40 -11.96 -41.41
C ILE A 140 -6.10 -11.18 -41.21
N LYS A 141 -5.51 -10.63 -42.26
CA LYS A 141 -4.28 -9.83 -42.19
C LYS A 141 -4.48 -8.57 -41.34
N LYS A 142 -5.59 -7.84 -41.54
CA LYS A 142 -5.94 -6.67 -40.72
C LYS A 142 -6.14 -7.04 -39.25
N GLU A 143 -6.80 -8.16 -38.96
CA GLU A 143 -6.96 -8.63 -37.57
C GLU A 143 -5.62 -9.04 -36.95
N LYS A 144 -4.72 -9.68 -37.70
CA LYS A 144 -3.35 -9.97 -37.24
C LYS A 144 -2.56 -8.70 -36.95
N GLU A 145 -2.67 -7.68 -37.81
CA GLU A 145 -2.02 -6.38 -37.60
C GLU A 145 -2.55 -5.70 -36.32
N LYS A 146 -3.86 -5.70 -36.09
CA LYS A 146 -4.45 -5.18 -34.83
C LYS A 146 -3.91 -5.91 -33.60
N ILE A 147 -3.86 -7.24 -33.64
CA ILE A 147 -3.32 -8.05 -32.53
C ILE A 147 -1.84 -7.70 -32.29
N ASN A 148 -1.05 -7.51 -33.34
CA ASN A 148 0.36 -7.13 -33.19
C ASN A 148 0.52 -5.73 -32.58
N VAL A 149 -0.31 -4.77 -32.97
CA VAL A 149 -0.31 -3.42 -32.35
C VAL A 149 -0.60 -3.53 -30.85
N LEU A 150 -1.65 -4.26 -30.48
CA LEU A 150 -2.00 -4.47 -29.06
C LEU A 150 -0.88 -5.14 -28.27
N LYS A 151 -0.19 -6.13 -28.85
CA LYS A 151 0.97 -6.77 -28.20
C LYS A 151 2.12 -5.79 -27.96
N VAL A 152 2.44 -4.96 -28.96
CA VAL A 152 3.50 -3.94 -28.82
C VAL A 152 3.13 -2.90 -27.76
N GLU A 153 1.87 -2.49 -27.69
CA GLU A 153 1.37 -1.59 -26.65
C GLU A 153 1.47 -2.22 -25.25
N GLU A 154 1.08 -3.49 -25.09
CA GLU A 154 1.23 -4.22 -23.83
C GLU A 154 2.70 -4.33 -23.39
N ASP A 155 3.60 -4.67 -24.31
CA ASP A 155 5.03 -4.78 -24.02
C ASP A 155 5.64 -3.42 -23.67
N CYS A 156 5.20 -2.35 -24.32
CA CYS A 156 5.59 -0.99 -23.97
C CYS A 156 5.12 -0.61 -22.56
N LYS A 157 3.86 -0.92 -22.22
CA LYS A 157 3.30 -0.69 -20.87
C LYS A 157 4.06 -1.49 -19.80
N LYS A 158 4.41 -2.75 -20.06
CA LYS A 158 5.22 -3.58 -19.15
C LYS A 158 6.58 -2.96 -18.89
N LYS A 159 7.31 -2.59 -19.96
CA LYS A 159 8.62 -1.94 -19.84
C LYS A 159 8.54 -0.62 -19.08
N ASN A 160 7.50 0.17 -19.30
CA ASN A 160 7.30 1.42 -18.58
C ASN A 160 7.02 1.19 -17.09
N ALA A 161 6.22 0.17 -16.75
CA ALA A 161 5.96 -0.22 -15.36
C ALA A 161 7.22 -0.73 -14.65
N GLU A 162 8.02 -1.58 -15.32
CA GLU A 162 9.32 -2.05 -14.81
C GLU A 162 10.28 -0.88 -14.55
N ASN A 163 10.39 0.05 -15.51
CA ASN A 163 11.22 1.24 -15.34
C ASN A 163 10.76 2.12 -14.19
N ALA A 164 9.45 2.32 -14.03
CA ALA A 164 8.88 3.09 -12.92
C ALA A 164 9.19 2.44 -11.56
N GLU A 165 9.10 1.11 -11.47
CA GLU A 165 9.43 0.38 -10.24
C GLU A 165 10.93 0.44 -9.92
N ILE A 166 11.81 0.36 -10.93
CA ILE A 166 13.26 0.56 -10.74
C ILE A 166 13.55 1.98 -10.19
N ILE A 167 12.89 3.01 -10.74
CA ILE A 167 13.04 4.40 -10.27
C ILE A 167 12.57 4.52 -8.82
N ARG A 168 11.41 3.95 -8.50
CA ARG A 168 10.86 3.93 -7.14
C ARG A 168 11.80 3.26 -6.15
N GLN A 169 12.37 2.11 -6.49
CA GLN A 169 13.34 1.41 -5.65
C GLN A 169 14.61 2.22 -5.43
N LYS A 170 15.15 2.85 -6.47
CA LYS A 170 16.31 3.77 -6.35
C LYS A 170 16.01 4.93 -5.42
N TYR A 171 14.83 5.53 -5.54
CA TYR A 171 14.39 6.61 -4.66
C TYR A 171 14.33 6.15 -3.19
N LEU A 172 13.70 5.01 -2.92
CA LEU A 172 13.60 4.44 -1.58
C LEU A 172 14.98 4.13 -0.99
N LYS A 173 15.89 3.57 -1.79
CA LYS A 173 17.28 3.32 -1.37
C LYS A 173 17.98 4.62 -0.96
N LYS A 174 17.87 5.66 -1.79
CA LYS A 174 18.47 6.98 -1.52
C LYS A 174 17.87 7.63 -0.27
N GLN A 175 16.58 7.45 0.00
CA GLN A 175 15.96 7.93 1.24
C GLN A 175 16.49 7.18 2.46
N LYS A 176 16.65 5.85 2.37
CA LYS A 176 17.26 5.06 3.46
C LYS A 176 18.70 5.49 3.74
N GLU A 177 19.50 5.71 2.70
CA GLU A 177 20.88 6.20 2.82
C GLU A 177 20.94 7.56 3.54
N LYS A 178 20.05 8.50 3.19
CA LYS A 178 19.97 9.81 3.88
C LYS A 178 19.61 9.69 5.36
N VAL A 179 18.66 8.82 5.69
CA VAL A 179 18.26 8.57 7.09
C VAL A 179 19.42 7.94 7.86
N GLN A 180 20.14 7.01 7.25
CA GLN A 180 21.31 6.39 7.84
C GLN A 180 22.42 7.42 8.10
N GLU A 181 22.75 8.25 7.11
CA GLU A 181 23.74 9.32 7.24
C GLU A 181 23.35 10.32 8.35
N TYR A 182 22.07 10.67 8.45
CA TYR A 182 21.56 11.50 9.54
C TYR A 182 21.77 10.85 10.91
N ASN A 183 21.48 9.56 11.04
CA ASN A 183 21.65 8.82 12.29
C ASN A 183 23.12 8.70 12.69
N GLU A 184 24.01 8.39 11.75
CA GLU A 184 25.46 8.33 11.99
C GLU A 184 26.00 9.70 12.44
N ASN A 185 25.55 10.78 11.79
CA ASN A 185 25.88 12.14 12.20
C ASN A 185 25.33 12.49 13.59
N LEU A 186 24.13 12.03 13.94
CA LEU A 186 23.54 12.22 15.27
C LEU A 186 24.39 11.54 16.35
N VAL A 187 24.80 10.29 16.13
CA VAL A 187 25.67 9.53 17.05
C VAL A 187 27.00 10.26 17.23
N SER A 188 27.64 10.70 16.14
CA SER A 188 28.90 11.46 16.22
C SER A 188 28.74 12.78 17.00
N ARG A 189 27.61 13.48 16.85
CA ARG A 189 27.31 14.69 17.64
C ARG A 189 27.13 14.38 19.12
N MET A 190 26.39 13.32 19.44
CA MET A 190 26.20 12.88 20.82
C MET A 190 27.54 12.53 21.49
N GLU A 191 28.42 11.84 20.77
CA GLU A 191 29.75 11.47 21.27
C GLU A 191 30.63 12.72 21.52
N LYS A 192 30.62 13.69 20.61
CA LYS A 192 31.30 14.99 20.81
C LYS A 192 30.78 15.74 22.04
N VAL A 193 29.46 15.75 22.25
CA VAL A 193 28.85 16.37 23.42
C VAL A 193 29.27 15.65 24.70
N LYS A 194 29.27 14.31 24.70
CA LYS A 194 29.71 13.51 25.85
C LYS A 194 31.15 13.82 26.24
N VAL A 195 32.07 13.88 25.27
CA VAL A 195 33.47 14.24 25.52
C VAL A 195 33.61 15.66 26.08
N MET A 196 32.79 16.62 25.62
CA MET A 196 32.79 17.97 26.19
C MET A 196 32.30 17.99 27.65
N ILE A 197 31.25 17.24 27.96
CA ILE A 197 30.73 17.11 29.33
C ILE A 197 31.80 16.51 30.25
N GLU A 198 32.45 15.42 29.85
CA GLU A 198 33.52 14.77 30.63
C GLU A 198 34.68 15.73 30.91
N LYS A 199 35.11 16.51 29.92
CA LYS A 199 36.15 17.55 30.11
C LYS A 199 35.73 18.65 31.06
N ASP A 200 34.46 19.08 31.02
CA ASP A 200 33.97 20.12 31.91
C ASP A 200 33.77 19.61 33.35
N GLU A 201 33.40 18.34 33.52
CA GLU A 201 33.38 17.67 34.83
C GLU A 201 34.78 17.54 35.42
N GLU A 202 35.78 17.17 34.62
CA GLU A 202 37.17 17.08 35.05
C GLU A 202 37.70 18.46 35.50
N LYS A 203 37.42 19.52 34.73
CA LYS A 203 37.76 20.90 35.15
C LYS A 203 37.07 21.30 36.45
N LYS A 204 35.79 20.95 36.63
CA LYS A 204 35.07 21.22 37.88
C LYS A 204 35.72 20.51 39.06
N LYS A 205 36.08 19.23 38.92
CA LYS A 205 36.80 18.48 39.96
C LYS A 205 38.13 19.13 40.31
N ILE A 206 38.93 19.53 39.33
CA ILE A 206 40.21 20.23 39.57
C ILE A 206 39.99 21.55 40.34
N VAL A 207 38.96 22.32 40.00
CA VAL A 207 38.63 23.57 40.69
C VAL A 207 38.17 23.28 42.13
N GLU A 208 37.36 22.26 42.35
CA GLU A 208 36.92 21.83 43.69
C GLU A 208 38.10 21.37 44.54
N GLU A 209 38.99 20.53 44.01
CA GLU A 209 40.21 20.08 44.70
C GLU A 209 41.14 21.25 45.06
N ARG A 210 41.27 22.26 44.18
CA ARG A 210 42.03 23.49 44.49
C ARG A 210 41.37 24.28 45.62
N LYS A 211 40.03 24.39 45.63
CA LYS A 211 39.30 25.05 46.72
C LYS A 211 39.49 24.31 48.04
N VAL A 212 39.37 22.99 48.05
CA VAL A 212 39.59 22.17 49.25
C VAL A 212 41.00 22.37 49.80
N ARG A 213 42.03 22.23 48.95
CA ARG A 213 43.43 22.49 49.35
C ARG A 213 43.63 23.89 49.93
N TYR A 214 43.05 24.91 49.27
CA TYR A 214 43.11 26.28 49.77
C TYR A 214 42.50 26.40 51.17
N TYR A 215 41.33 25.82 51.42
CA TYR A 215 40.70 25.85 52.75
C TYR A 215 41.51 25.09 53.81
N GLU A 216 42.13 23.97 53.44
CA GLU A 216 43.02 23.22 54.34
C GLU A 216 44.25 24.05 54.73
N GLU A 217 44.91 24.71 53.76
CA GLU A 217 46.02 25.62 54.03
C GLU A 217 45.61 26.80 54.93
N GLN A 218 44.43 27.39 54.69
CA GLN A 218 43.91 28.47 55.55
C GLN A 218 43.66 27.97 56.97
N LYS A 219 43.14 26.74 57.13
CA LYS A 219 42.91 26.13 58.44
C LYS A 219 44.23 25.90 59.19
N ILE A 220 45.27 25.43 58.50
CA ILE A 220 46.62 25.24 59.07
C ILE A 220 47.19 26.59 59.52
N LYS A 221 47.16 27.62 58.66
CA LYS A 221 47.64 28.97 59.01
C LYS A 221 46.91 29.56 60.23
N LEU A 222 45.61 29.33 60.32
CA LEU A 222 44.80 29.76 61.45
C LEU A 222 45.23 29.04 62.75
N GLN A 223 45.48 27.73 62.67
CA GLN A 223 45.96 26.95 63.79
C GLN A 223 47.35 27.42 64.25
N GLU A 224 48.30 27.61 63.31
CA GLU A 224 49.63 28.15 63.62
C GLU A 224 49.56 29.52 64.31
N TYR A 225 48.62 30.37 63.90
CA TYR A 225 48.39 31.65 64.55
C TYR A 225 47.94 31.49 66.00
N TYR A 226 46.96 30.60 66.26
CA TYR A 226 46.50 30.31 67.61
C TYR A 226 47.60 29.71 68.49
N ASP A 227 48.39 28.77 67.96
CA ASP A 227 49.50 28.14 68.68
C ASP A 227 50.59 29.16 69.03
N LYS A 228 50.95 30.05 68.11
CA LYS A 228 51.88 31.17 68.37
C LYS A 228 51.34 32.13 69.42
N MET A 229 50.06 32.47 69.35
CA MET A 229 49.39 33.28 70.36
C MET A 229 49.46 32.62 71.74
N GLU A 230 49.23 31.31 71.81
CA GLU A 230 49.30 30.56 73.07
C GLU A 230 50.74 30.51 73.62
N MET A 231 51.74 30.30 72.77
CA MET A 231 53.16 30.41 73.16
C MET A 231 53.50 31.80 73.68
N MET A 232 53.07 32.87 73.00
CA MET A 232 53.30 34.24 73.48
C MET A 232 52.62 34.51 74.83
N LYS A 233 51.43 33.94 75.06
CA LYS A 233 50.77 33.97 76.38
C LYS A 233 51.55 33.22 77.45
N LYS A 234 52.16 32.07 77.12
CA LYS A 234 53.03 31.32 78.05
C LYS A 234 54.30 32.12 78.38
N ILE A 235 55.00 32.62 77.36
CA ILE A 235 56.21 33.46 77.52
C ILE A 235 55.92 34.71 78.35
N SER A 236 54.80 35.39 78.10
CA SER A 236 54.43 36.59 78.89
C SER A 236 54.12 36.25 80.34
N ARG A 237 53.47 35.11 80.63
CA ARG A 237 53.26 34.63 82.00
C ARG A 237 54.57 34.31 82.70
N GLU A 238 55.49 33.59 82.03
CA GLU A 238 56.81 33.28 82.56
C GLU A 238 57.60 34.55 82.87
N LYS A 239 57.66 35.52 81.94
CA LYS A 239 58.33 36.82 82.20
C LYS A 239 57.73 37.59 83.37
N VAL A 240 56.41 37.52 83.57
CA VAL A 240 55.77 38.15 84.74
C VAL A 240 56.21 37.46 86.03
N LEU A 241 56.34 36.13 86.02
CA LEU A 241 56.86 35.36 87.17
C LEU A 241 58.33 35.70 87.44
N ASP A 242 59.18 35.72 86.41
CA ASP A 242 60.60 36.09 86.53
C ASP A 242 60.76 37.50 87.14
N LEU A 243 59.99 38.48 86.65
CA LEU A 243 59.98 39.85 87.19
C LEU A 243 59.49 39.89 88.65
N GLN A 244 58.51 39.06 89.02
CA GLN A 244 58.06 38.96 90.41
C GLN A 244 59.17 38.39 91.31
N GLU A 245 59.89 37.37 90.87
CA GLU A 245 61.04 36.82 91.60
C GLU A 245 62.17 37.85 91.74
N GLU A 246 62.49 38.61 90.69
CA GLU A 246 63.48 39.68 90.75
C GLU A 246 63.10 40.78 91.76
N VAL A 247 61.83 41.20 91.80
CA VAL A 247 61.33 42.19 92.76
C VAL A 247 61.41 41.67 94.20
N VAL A 248 61.07 40.40 94.44
CA VAL A 248 61.14 39.78 95.78
C VAL A 248 62.59 39.61 96.24
N ASN A 249 63.51 39.33 95.32
CA ASN A 249 64.95 39.17 95.59
C ASN A 249 65.74 40.48 95.53
N PHE A 250 65.09 41.62 95.26
CA PHE A 250 65.73 42.91 95.15
C PHE A 250 66.23 43.39 96.52
N LYS A 251 67.54 43.24 96.77
CA LYS A 251 68.19 43.84 97.95
C LYS A 251 68.28 45.36 97.74
N PRO A 252 67.77 46.19 98.66
CA PRO A 252 67.81 47.63 98.50
C PRO A 252 69.26 48.12 98.46
N ILE A 253 69.60 48.85 97.39
CA ILE A 253 70.87 49.55 97.27
C ILE A 253 70.90 50.63 98.36
N LYS A 254 71.73 50.42 99.39
CA LYS A 254 72.05 51.46 100.37
C LYS A 254 72.85 52.54 99.65
N ILE A 255 72.19 53.61 99.24
CA ILE A 255 72.84 54.86 98.84
C ILE A 255 73.47 55.42 100.13
N LYS A 256 74.79 55.30 100.26
CA LYS A 256 75.54 56.07 101.26
C LYS A 256 75.48 57.53 100.82
N GLN A 257 74.71 58.35 101.54
CA GLN A 257 74.88 59.79 101.51
C GLN A 257 76.31 60.08 101.95
N VAL A 258 77.09 60.71 101.06
CA VAL A 258 78.37 61.31 101.40
C VAL A 258 78.07 62.76 101.78
N LEU A 259 78.04 63.01 103.08
CA LEU A 259 78.29 64.31 103.72
C LEU A 259 79.27 64.05 104.85
#